data_AF-A0A921SNP8-F1
#
_entry.id   AF-A0A921SNP8-F1
#
_cell.length_a   1.000
_cell.length_b   1.000
_cell.length_c   1.000
_cell.angle_alpha   90.00
_cell.angle_beta   90.00
_cell.angle_gamma   90.00
#
_symmetry.space_group_name_H-M   'P 1'
#
loop_
_entity.id
_entity.type
_entity.pdbx_description
1 polymer ?
#
loop_
_entity_poly.entity_id
_entity_poly.type
_entity_poly.pdbx_seq_one_letter_code
_entity_poly.pdbx_strand_id
1 'polypeptide(L)'
;MTLLRIEIGDALRTARRRQGRTLREVSSDARVSLGYLSEIERGQKEASSELLASICGALEMPVSTLLRDVSDRFALDEGVAIPDTVPVELLHQDSLSDGPALAGRI
;
A
#
# COMPACT_ATOMS: atom_id res chain seq x y z
N MET A 1 -6.07 -10.41 -15.79
CA MET A 1 -4.83 -10.66 -15.02
C MET A 1 -3.87 -9.51 -15.24
N THR A 2 -4.11 -8.41 -14.53
CA THR A 2 -3.23 -7.24 -14.46
C THR A 2 -1.91 -7.56 -13.72
N LEU A 3 -0.94 -6.66 -13.80
CA LEU A 3 0.35 -6.79 -13.13
C LEU A 3 0.43 -5.85 -11.93
N LEU A 4 1.10 -6.28 -10.86
CA LEU A 4 1.16 -5.52 -9.60
C LEU A 4 1.66 -4.09 -9.80
N ARG A 5 2.72 -3.88 -10.58
CA ARG A 5 3.24 -2.54 -10.89
C ARG A 5 2.25 -1.62 -11.60
N ILE A 6 1.31 -2.17 -12.38
CA ILE A 6 0.30 -1.38 -13.09
C ILE A 6 -0.69 -0.84 -12.07
N GLU A 7 -1.24 -1.71 -11.22
CA GLU A 7 -2.22 -1.30 -10.21
C GLU A 7 -1.61 -0.39 -9.14
N ILE A 8 -0.37 -0.66 -8.72
CA ILE A 8 0.37 0.25 -7.84
C ILE A 8 0.55 1.62 -8.51
N GLY A 9 1.00 1.64 -9.76
CA GLY A 9 1.22 2.87 -10.51
C GLY A 9 -0.05 3.71 -10.65
N ASP A 10 -1.17 3.07 -11.01
CA ASP A 10 -2.45 3.74 -11.17
C ASP A 10 -3.06 4.21 -9.84
N ALA A 11 -2.90 3.44 -8.76
CA ALA A 11 -3.33 3.86 -7.42
C ALA A 11 -2.55 5.09 -6.93
N LEU A 12 -1.22 5.10 -7.07
CA LEU A 12 -0.36 6.25 -6.75
C LEU A 12 -0.73 7.47 -7.60
N ARG A 13 -0.93 7.28 -8.91
CA ARG A 13 -1.35 8.33 -9.84
C ARG A 13 -2.71 8.92 -9.46
N THR A 14 -3.66 8.08 -9.08
CA THR A 14 -5.00 8.48 -8.64
C THR A 14 -4.92 9.31 -7.36
N ALA A 15 -4.17 8.84 -6.37
CA ALA A 15 -3.91 9.55 -5.13
C ALA A 15 -3.32 10.94 -5.37
N ARG A 16 -2.26 11.02 -6.18
CA ARG A 16 -1.62 12.29 -6.54
C ARG A 16 -2.58 13.25 -7.23
N ARG A 17 -3.35 12.77 -8.21
CA ARG A 17 -4.32 13.58 -8.96
C ARG A 17 -5.46 14.08 -8.07
N ARG A 18 -5.93 13.26 -7.13
CA ARG A 18 -6.96 13.67 -6.14
C ARG A 18 -6.47 14.82 -5.26
N GLN A 19 -5.18 14.87 -4.96
CA GLN A 19 -4.56 15.99 -4.24
C GLN A 19 -4.29 17.22 -5.12
N GLY A 20 -4.55 17.16 -6.43
CA GLY A 20 -4.24 18.25 -7.37
C GLY A 20 -2.75 18.46 -7.61
N ARG A 21 -1.89 17.52 -7.20
CA ARG A 21 -0.44 17.66 -7.23
C ARG A 21 0.15 17.17 -8.55
N THR A 22 1.21 17.84 -8.99
CA THR A 22 1.99 17.50 -10.18
C THR A 22 3.00 16.38 -9.88
N LEU A 23 3.48 15.71 -10.93
CA LEU A 23 4.61 14.77 -10.82
C LEU A 23 5.84 15.45 -10.20
N ARG A 24 6.11 16.71 -10.54
CA ARG A 24 7.27 17.45 -10.06
C ARG A 24 7.23 17.63 -8.54
N GLU A 25 6.10 18.07 -8.00
CA GLU A 25 5.92 18.27 -6.55
C GLU A 25 6.12 16.97 -5.78
N VAL A 26 5.43 15.89 -6.17
CA VAL A 26 5.53 14.61 -5.46
C VAL A 26 6.92 13.99 -5.62
N SER A 27 7.53 14.05 -6.81
CA SER A 27 8.87 13.51 -7.02
C SER A 27 9.93 14.22 -6.17
N SER A 28 9.80 15.53 -5.99
CA SER A 28 10.67 16.33 -5.13
C SER A 28 10.57 15.88 -3.68
N ASP A 29 9.34 15.77 -3.15
CA ASP A 29 9.11 15.38 -1.75
C ASP A 29 9.53 13.93 -1.47
N ALA A 30 9.29 13.04 -2.43
CA ALA A 30 9.69 11.64 -2.39
C ALA A 30 11.20 11.42 -2.67
N ARG A 31 11.95 12.49 -2.96
CA ARG A 31 13.39 12.45 -3.30
C ARG A 31 13.72 11.48 -4.44
N VAL A 32 12.87 11.44 -5.45
CA VAL A 32 13.05 10.62 -6.66
C VAL A 32 13.03 11.50 -7.89
N SER A 33 13.55 10.99 -9.01
CA SER A 33 13.45 11.74 -10.26
C SER A 33 12.01 11.78 -10.77
N LEU A 34 11.61 12.91 -11.38
CA LEU A 34 10.29 13.06 -12.02
C LEU A 34 10.05 11.97 -13.07
N GLY A 35 11.06 11.67 -13.88
CA GLY A 35 11.01 10.62 -14.90
C GLY A 35 10.74 9.25 -14.29
N TYR A 36 11.41 8.94 -13.17
CA TYR A 36 11.22 7.66 -12.49
C TYR A 36 9.83 7.54 -11.87
N LEU A 37 9.32 8.57 -11.19
CA LEU A 37 7.93 8.58 -10.70
C LEU A 37 6.93 8.41 -11.86
N SER A 38 7.18 9.04 -13.01
CA SER A 38 6.35 8.90 -14.20
C SER A 38 6.36 7.48 -14.78
N GLU A 39 7.51 6.80 -14.78
CA GLU A 39 7.59 5.39 -15.19
C GLU A 39 6.84 4.47 -14.23
N ILE A 40 6.91 4.73 -12.92
CA ILE A 40 6.17 3.99 -11.88
C ILE A 40 4.66 4.17 -12.07
N GLU A 41 4.17 5.40 -12.19
CA GLU A 41 2.74 5.70 -12.40
C GLU A 41 2.17 5.16 -13.72
N ARG A 42 3.02 4.72 -14.66
CA ARG A 42 2.63 4.08 -15.93
C ARG A 42 2.81 2.57 -15.90
N GLY A 43 3.19 1.99 -14.75
CA GLY A 43 3.46 0.56 -14.61
C GLY A 43 4.63 0.08 -15.49
N GLN A 44 5.60 0.95 -15.79
CA GLN A 44 6.79 0.60 -16.59
C GLN A 44 7.94 0.07 -15.74
N LYS A 45 7.91 0.34 -14.44
CA LYS A 45 8.94 -0.08 -13.48
C LYS A 45 8.29 -0.74 -12.26
N GLU A 46 8.97 -1.72 -11.71
CA GLU A 46 8.67 -2.24 -10.37
C GLU A 46 9.23 -1.25 -9.33
N ALA A 47 8.43 -0.92 -8.33
CA ALA A 47 8.88 -0.10 -7.20
C ALA A 47 9.49 -0.99 -6.12
N SER A 48 10.65 -0.62 -5.58
CA SER A 48 11.11 -1.25 -4.34
C SER A 48 10.20 -0.84 -3.17
N SER A 49 10.23 -1.61 -2.08
CA SER A 49 9.46 -1.28 -0.87
C SER A 49 9.85 0.08 -0.29
N GLU A 50 11.14 0.44 -0.32
CA GLU A 50 11.65 1.74 0.14
C GLU A 50 11.15 2.88 -0.75
N LEU A 51 11.13 2.67 -2.08
CA LEU A 51 10.62 3.65 -3.02
C LEU A 51 9.12 3.88 -2.82
N LEU A 52 8.36 2.80 -2.68
CA LEU A 52 6.92 2.83 -2.35
C LEU A 52 6.67 3.60 -1.06
N ALA A 53 7.43 3.32 0.00
CA ALA A 53 7.32 4.04 1.27
C ALA A 53 7.62 5.54 1.10
N SER A 54 8.63 5.91 0.31
CA SER A 54 8.99 7.30 0.05
C SER A 54 7.87 8.05 -0.70
N ILE A 55 7.31 7.45 -1.76
CA ILE A 55 6.23 8.04 -2.55
C ILE A 55 4.95 8.15 -1.72
N CYS A 56 4.61 7.11 -0.96
CA CYS A 56 3.46 7.11 -0.04
C CYS A 56 3.61 8.20 1.03
N GLY A 57 4.81 8.35 1.60
CA GLY A 57 5.13 9.43 2.54
C GLY A 57 4.95 10.81 1.93
N ALA A 58 5.44 11.03 0.71
CA ALA A 58 5.25 12.28 -0.02
C ALA A 58 3.77 12.56 -0.33
N LEU A 59 2.94 11.53 -0.51
CA LEU A 59 1.50 11.64 -0.71
C LEU A 59 0.70 11.66 0.60
N GLU A 60 1.36 11.68 1.77
CA GLU A 60 0.70 11.60 3.08
C GLU A 60 -0.29 10.43 3.17
N MET A 61 0.06 9.32 2.54
CA MET A 61 -0.78 8.13 2.40
C MET A 61 -0.13 6.95 3.12
N PRO A 62 -0.84 6.24 4.02
CA PRO A 62 -0.33 5.00 4.57
C PRO A 62 -0.18 3.94 3.47
N VAL A 63 0.92 3.18 3.48
CA VAL A 63 1.14 2.09 2.52
C VAL A 63 0.01 1.06 2.57
N SER A 64 -0.57 0.79 3.75
CA SER A 64 -1.73 -0.09 3.90
C SER A 64 -2.96 0.40 3.13
N THR A 65 -3.15 1.71 3.00
CA THR A 65 -4.25 2.30 2.22
C THR A 65 -4.01 2.09 0.72
N LEU A 66 -2.77 2.28 0.26
CA LEU A 66 -2.40 1.98 -1.11
C LEU A 66 -2.63 0.49 -1.43
N LEU A 67 -2.16 -0.41 -0.56
CA LEU A 67 -2.28 -1.86 -0.77
C LEU A 67 -3.74 -2.33 -0.75
N ARG A 68 -4.61 -1.68 0.03
CA ARG A 68 -6.05 -1.93 -0.03
C ARG A 68 -6.63 -1.56 -1.39
N ASP A 69 -6.37 -0.35 -1.89
CA ASP A 69 -6.83 0.08 -3.23
C ASP A 69 -6.33 -0.87 -4.34
N VAL A 70 -5.07 -1.29 -4.25
CA VAL A 70 -4.50 -2.29 -5.17
C VAL A 70 -5.22 -3.64 -5.05
N SER A 71 -5.45 -4.13 -3.84
CA SER A 71 -6.19 -5.38 -3.61
C SER A 71 -7.60 -5.32 -4.21
N ASP A 72 -8.30 -4.21 -4.03
CA ASP A 72 -9.65 -4.01 -4.55
C ASP A 72 -9.66 -4.03 -6.09
N ARG A 73 -8.66 -3.43 -6.73
CA ARG A 73 -8.50 -3.45 -8.20
C ARG A 73 -8.23 -4.84 -8.75
N PHE A 74 -7.39 -5.63 -8.08
CA PHE A 74 -7.16 -7.03 -8.45
C PHE A 74 -8.44 -7.86 -8.31
N ALA A 75 -9.16 -7.70 -7.21
CA ALA A 75 -10.41 -8.39 -6.97
C ALA A 75 -11.44 -8.14 -8.09
N LEU A 76 -11.53 -6.88 -8.57
CA LEU A 76 -12.37 -6.52 -9.71
C LEU A 76 -11.92 -7.19 -11.03
N ASP A 77 -10.62 -7.22 -11.33
CA ASP A 77 -10.07 -7.91 -12.51
C ASP A 77 -10.28 -9.43 -12.45
N GLU A 78 -10.27 -10.01 -11.24
CA GLU A 78 -10.48 -11.44 -10.98
C GLU A 78 -11.95 -11.84 -10.89
N GLY A 79 -12.87 -10.87 -10.76
CA GLY A 79 -14.28 -11.12 -10.47
C GLY A 79 -14.51 -11.71 -9.06
N VAL A 80 -13.59 -11.46 -8.14
CA VAL A 80 -13.65 -11.90 -6.74
C VAL A 80 -14.21 -10.77 -5.88
N ALA A 81 -15.15 -11.09 -4.99
CA ALA A 81 -15.59 -10.16 -3.96
C ALA A 81 -14.77 -10.42 -2.69
N ILE A 82 -13.98 -9.43 -2.26
CA ILE A 82 -13.29 -9.47 -0.96
C ILE A 82 -14.23 -8.85 0.08
N PRO A 83 -14.67 -9.60 1.11
CA PRO A 83 -15.49 -9.04 2.18
C PRO A 83 -14.70 -8.00 2.99
N ASP A 84 -15.29 -6.82 3.24
CA ASP A 84 -14.69 -5.77 4.07
C ASP A 84 -14.74 -6.05 5.58
N THR A 85 -15.34 -7.18 5.97
CA THR A 85 -15.46 -7.61 7.35
C THR A 85 -14.76 -8.93 7.56
N VAL A 86 -14.05 -9.04 8.68
CA VAL A 86 -13.53 -10.33 9.15
C VAL A 86 -14.73 -11.17 9.62
N PRO A 87 -14.90 -12.41 9.13
CA PRO A 87 -15.90 -13.35 9.66
C PRO A 87 -15.81 -13.44 11.17
N VAL A 88 -16.96 -13.50 11.86
CA VAL A 88 -17.02 -13.47 13.33
C VAL A 88 -16.24 -14.64 13.96
N GLU A 89 -16.11 -15.74 13.22
CA GLU A 89 -15.37 -16.94 13.59
C GLU A 89 -13.85 -16.71 13.64
N LEU A 90 -13.34 -15.71 12.90
CA LEU A 90 -11.91 -15.37 12.82
C LEU A 90 -11.51 -14.23 13.77
N LEU A 91 -12.46 -13.65 14.51
CA LEU A 91 -12.17 -12.59 15.50
C LEU A 91 -11.56 -13.12 16.82
N HIS A 92 -11.39 -14.45 16.97
CA HIS A 92 -10.93 -15.11 18.19
C HIS A 92 -9.67 -15.98 17.98
N GLN A 93 -8.59 -15.40 17.47
CA GLN A 93 -7.28 -16.08 17.47
C GLN A 93 -6.31 -15.32 18.36
N ASP A 94 -6.24 -15.82 19.60
CA ASP A 94 -5.20 -15.70 20.60
C ASP A 94 -4.49 -14.34 20.70
N SER A 95 -4.92 -13.59 21.71
CA SER A 95 -4.02 -12.84 22.57
C SER A 95 -2.63 -13.49 22.58
N LEU A 96 -1.61 -12.70 22.30
CA LEU A 96 -0.23 -13.01 22.67
C LEU A 96 -0.17 -13.23 24.19
N SER A 97 -0.48 -14.44 24.66
CA SER A 97 -0.26 -14.97 26.00
C SER A 97 0.13 -16.43 25.78
N ASP A 98 1.38 -16.85 25.96
CA ASP A 98 2.10 -16.73 27.23
C ASP A 98 3.61 -16.58 27.00
N GLY A 99 4.16 -15.42 27.37
CA GLY A 99 5.52 -15.39 27.90
C GLY A 99 5.45 -15.77 29.38
N PRO A 100 6.23 -16.74 29.88
CA PRO A 100 6.14 -17.13 31.28
C PRO A 100 6.46 -15.92 32.16
N ALA A 101 5.48 -15.54 32.98
CA ALA A 101 5.62 -14.51 34.00
C ALA A 101 6.80 -14.86 34.91
N LEU A 102 7.80 -13.97 34.93
CA LEU A 102 8.86 -13.98 35.94
C LEU A 102 8.24 -13.55 37.28
N ALA A 103 7.53 -14.47 37.93
CA ALA A 103 6.96 -14.25 39.26
C ALA A 103 7.71 -15.12 40.29
N GLY A 104 8.48 -14.42 41.13
CA GLY A 104 8.93 -14.78 42.46
C GLY A 104 9.00 -16.26 42.84
N ARG A 105 10.22 -16.79 42.93
CA ARG A 105 10.57 -17.85 43.87
C ARG A 105 11.69 -17.34 44.76
N ILE A 106 11.31 -17.15 46.02
CA ILE A 106 12.04 -17.25 47.29
C ILE A 106 13.56 -17.45 47.17
#